data_AF-A0A814V9Q1-F1
#
_entry.id   AF-A0A814V9Q1-F1
#
_cell.length_a   1.000
_cell.length_b   1.000
_cell.length_c   1.000
_cell.angle_alpha   90.00
_cell.angle_beta   90.00
_cell.angle_gamma   90.00
#
_symmetry.space_group_name_H-M   'P 1'
#
loop_
_entity.id
_entity.type
_entity.pdbx_description
1 polymer ?
#
loop_
_entity_poly.entity_id
_entity_poly.type
_entity_poly.pdbx_seq_one_letter_code
_entity_poly.pdbx_strand_id
1 'polypeptide(L)'
;MFSGVINLQRVLEATKDHANVVVPELDRLLKLDPYLAPYQDEIRRRYYIFQKLLKQLENEEQGIDVFTSAYKHFGIHVNSQTNEINIKEWAPGAKAMYIRGDFNNWQEKQYPFTRDQ
;
A
#
# COMPACT_ATOMS: atom_id res chain seq x y z
N MET A 1 11.99 1.01 -12.31
CA MET A 1 12.24 -0.40 -11.94
C MET A 1 13.26 -0.37 -10.82
N PHE A 2 12.87 -0.68 -9.59
CA PHE A 2 13.80 -0.73 -8.46
C PHE A 2 14.00 -2.19 -8.09
N SER A 3 15.23 -2.69 -8.23
CA SER A 3 15.65 -3.94 -7.59
C SER A 3 16.05 -3.62 -6.16
N GLY A 4 15.34 -4.16 -5.18
CA GLY A 4 15.72 -4.11 -3.77
C GLY A 4 16.34 -5.43 -3.35
N VAL A 5 17.63 -5.43 -3.00
CA VAL A 5 18.22 -6.54 -2.24
C VAL A 5 17.86 -6.31 -0.77
N ILE A 6 17.00 -7.15 -0.22
CA ILE A 6 16.67 -7.13 1.21
C ILE A 6 17.84 -7.75 1.96
N ASN A 7 18.60 -6.92 2.67
CA ASN A 7 19.63 -7.39 3.58
C ASN A 7 18.97 -7.98 4.84
N LEU A 8 19.05 -9.31 5.00
CA LEU A 8 18.47 -10.04 6.13
C LEU A 8 18.98 -9.56 7.49
N GLN A 9 20.23 -9.12 7.60
CA GLN A 9 20.80 -8.54 8.82
C GLN A 9 20.12 -7.22 9.18
N ARG A 10 19.85 -6.36 8.20
CA ARG A 10 19.13 -5.09 8.38
C ARG A 10 17.66 -5.31 8.75
N VAL A 11 17.03 -6.35 8.20
CA VAL A 11 15.66 -6.77 8.59
C VAL A 11 15.68 -7.25 10.03
N LEU A 12 16.66 -8.09 10.41
CA LEU A 12 16.80 -8.60 11.77
C LEU A 12 17.14 -7.51 12.79
N GLU A 13 17.94 -6.51 12.43
CA GLU A 13 18.24 -5.36 13.28
C GLU A 13 17.04 -4.42 13.43
N ALA A 14 16.29 -4.15 12.35
CA ALA A 14 15.03 -3.42 12.43
C ALA A 14 13.98 -4.17 13.27
N THR A 15 14.06 -5.50 13.34
CA THR A 15 13.24 -6.30 14.26
C THR A 15 13.75 -6.32 15.70
N LYS A 16 14.80 -5.61 16.11
CA LYS A 16 15.17 -5.55 17.56
C LYS A 16 14.58 -4.34 18.29
N ASP A 17 14.01 -3.39 17.58
CA ASP A 17 13.54 -2.11 18.12
C ASP A 17 12.09 -2.14 18.65
N HIS A 18 11.38 -3.26 18.48
CA HIS A 18 9.98 -3.40 18.92
C HIS A 18 9.83 -3.70 20.42
N ALA A 19 10.93 -4.03 21.12
CA ALA A 19 10.90 -4.35 22.55
C ALA A 19 10.36 -3.19 23.40
N ASN A 20 10.54 -1.95 22.93
CA ASN A 20 10.11 -0.74 23.62
C ASN A 20 8.73 -0.24 23.16
N VAL A 21 8.05 -0.92 22.23
CA VAL A 21 6.75 -0.46 21.74
C VAL A 21 5.65 -0.71 22.78
N VAL A 22 4.93 0.35 23.13
CA VAL A 22 3.81 0.29 24.07
C VAL A 22 2.57 -0.12 23.29
N VAL A 23 2.15 -1.38 23.44
CA VAL A 23 0.89 -1.90 22.92
C VAL A 23 -0.25 -1.45 23.84
N PRO A 24 -1.26 -0.74 23.32
CA PRO A 24 -2.44 -0.35 24.10
C PRO A 24 -3.15 -1.57 24.68
N GLU A 25 -3.55 -1.48 25.95
CA GLU A 25 -4.36 -2.50 26.65
C GLU A 25 -3.77 -3.93 26.66
N LEU A 26 -2.45 -4.09 26.47
CA LEU A 26 -1.84 -5.43 26.43
C LEU A 26 -2.10 -6.23 27.72
N ASP A 27 -1.96 -5.61 28.89
CA ASP A 27 -2.20 -6.30 30.16
C ASP A 27 -3.65 -6.77 30.30
N ARG A 28 -4.61 -6.03 29.73
CA ARG A 28 -6.01 -6.43 29.69
C ARG A 28 -6.20 -7.63 28.76
N LEU A 29 -5.59 -7.61 27.59
CA LEU A 29 -5.61 -8.73 26.64
C LEU A 29 -5.06 -10.02 27.29
N LEU A 30 -3.92 -9.94 27.96
CA LEU A 30 -3.30 -11.09 28.63
C LEU A 30 -4.10 -11.60 29.85
N LYS A 31 -4.86 -10.72 30.51
CA LYS A 31 -5.80 -11.13 31.57
C LYS A 31 -7.04 -11.84 31.00
N LEU A 32 -7.53 -11.37 29.85
CA LEU A 32 -8.68 -11.98 29.17
C LEU A 32 -8.33 -13.34 28.57
N ASP A 33 -7.12 -13.47 28.01
CA ASP A 33 -6.59 -14.72 27.46
C ASP A 33 -5.13 -14.96 27.91
N PRO A 34 -4.93 -15.68 29.04
CA PRO A 34 -3.60 -15.99 29.55
C PRO A 34 -2.74 -16.85 28.61
N TYR A 35 -3.32 -17.57 27.64
CA TYR A 35 -2.55 -18.38 26.69
C TYR A 35 -1.70 -17.51 25.74
N LEU A 36 -1.98 -16.21 25.66
CA LEU A 36 -1.21 -15.27 24.84
C LEU A 36 0.08 -14.78 25.52
N ALA A 37 0.26 -15.00 26.83
CA ALA A 37 1.41 -14.47 27.57
C ALA A 37 2.78 -14.89 26.98
N PRO A 38 2.99 -16.15 26.54
CA PRO A 38 4.25 -16.53 25.89
C PRO A 38 4.53 -15.83 24.56
N TYR A 39 3.52 -15.18 23.95
CA TYR A 39 3.61 -14.54 22.64
C TYR A 39 3.58 -13.00 22.71
N GLN A 40 3.70 -12.41 23.91
CA GLN A 40 3.65 -10.97 24.11
C GLN A 40 4.65 -10.19 23.24
N ASP A 41 5.85 -10.73 23.03
CA ASP A 41 6.90 -10.10 22.22
C ASP A 41 6.51 -10.06 20.74
N GLU A 42 5.85 -11.12 20.26
CA GLU A 42 5.32 -11.17 18.90
C GLU A 42 4.16 -10.19 18.71
N ILE A 43 3.29 -10.02 19.72
CA ILE A 43 2.23 -9.00 19.70
C ILE A 43 2.86 -7.60 19.61
N ARG A 44 3.90 -7.32 20.41
CA ARG A 44 4.66 -6.07 20.33
C ARG A 44 5.28 -5.86 18.95
N ARG A 45 5.93 -6.89 18.39
CA ARG A 45 6.53 -6.83 17.04
C ARG A 45 5.49 -6.46 15.97
N ARG A 46 4.32 -7.10 16.00
CA ARG A 46 3.22 -6.83 15.05
C ARG A 46 2.70 -5.41 15.20
N TYR A 47 2.51 -4.95 16.43
CA TYR A 47 2.05 -3.60 16.70
C TYR A 47 3.07 -2.54 16.25
N TYR A 48 4.37 -2.78 16.46
CA TYR A 48 5.43 -1.92 15.93
C TYR A 48 5.39 -1.84 14.40
N ILE A 49 5.24 -2.98 13.70
CA ILE A 49 5.11 -2.99 12.23
C ILE A 49 3.88 -2.22 11.78
N PHE A 50 2.75 -2.40 12.48
CA PHE A 50 1.53 -1.65 12.21
C PHE A 50 1.76 -0.13 12.36
N GLN A 51 2.34 0.33 13.48
CA GLN A 51 2.62 1.76 13.68
C GLN A 51 3.58 2.31 12.63
N LYS A 52 4.60 1.52 12.25
CA LYS A 52 5.54 1.90 11.20
C LYS A 52 4.82 2.09 9.85
N LEU A 53 3.97 1.14 9.46
CA LEU A 53 3.19 1.22 8.23
C LEU A 53 2.22 2.41 8.26
N LEU A 54 1.53 2.63 9.38
CA LEU A 54 0.61 3.75 9.54
C LEU A 54 1.34 5.09 9.37
N LYS A 55 2.51 5.23 10.01
CA LYS A 55 3.35 6.42 9.87
C LYS A 55 3.87 6.63 8.45
N GLN A 56 4.18 5.55 7.72
CA GLN A 56 4.54 5.64 6.30
C GLN A 56 3.36 6.16 5.48
N LEU A 57 2.15 5.63 5.67
CA LEU A 57 0.95 6.11 4.99
C LEU A 57 0.62 7.57 5.32
N GLU A 58 0.79 7.99 6.58
CA GLU A 58 0.63 9.39 6.99
C GLU A 58 1.59 10.33 6.24
N ASN A 59 2.85 9.93 6.09
CA ASN A 59 3.89 10.75 5.47
C ASN A 59 3.84 10.73 3.92
N GLU A 60 3.58 9.58 3.33
CA GLU A 60 3.69 9.35 1.88
C GLU A 60 2.35 9.55 1.17
N GLU A 61 1.25 9.14 1.80
CA GLU A 61 -0.09 9.09 1.18
C GLU A 61 -1.06 10.10 1.80
N GLN A 62 -0.57 10.98 2.69
CA GLN A 62 -1.39 11.97 3.43
C GLN A 62 -2.44 11.31 4.33
N GLY A 63 -2.16 10.09 4.80
CA GLY A 63 -3.01 9.35 5.74
C GLY A 63 -3.88 8.28 5.11
N ILE A 64 -4.46 7.46 5.98
CA ILE A 64 -5.22 6.25 5.58
C ILE A 64 -6.49 6.58 4.79
N ASP A 65 -7.14 7.70 5.06
CA ASP A 65 -8.38 8.10 4.38
C ASP A 65 -8.12 8.45 2.91
N VAL A 66 -6.98 9.09 2.63
CA VAL A 66 -6.56 9.44 1.27
C VAL A 66 -6.12 8.16 0.54
N PHE A 67 -5.28 7.34 1.19
CA PHE A 67 -4.83 6.06 0.64
C PHE A 67 -6.00 5.14 0.24
N THR A 68 -6.99 4.98 1.13
CA THR A 68 -8.17 4.13 0.87
C THR A 68 -9.15 4.73 -0.15
N SER A 69 -8.99 6.01 -0.50
CA SER A 69 -9.75 6.70 -1.54
C SER A 69 -9.13 6.60 -2.94
N ALA A 70 -8.15 5.73 -3.17
CA ALA A 70 -7.45 5.59 -4.45
C ALA A 70 -8.38 5.35 -5.66
N TYR A 71 -9.56 4.76 -5.45
CA TYR A 71 -10.58 4.57 -6.50
C TYR A 71 -11.06 5.88 -7.15
N LYS A 72 -10.85 7.03 -6.50
CA LYS A 72 -11.18 8.36 -7.06
C LYS A 72 -10.19 8.80 -8.14
N HIS A 73 -9.02 8.15 -8.23
CA HIS A 73 -7.93 8.53 -9.13
C HIS A 73 -7.44 7.38 -10.00
N PHE A 74 -7.55 6.13 -9.55
CA PHE A 74 -7.31 4.93 -10.34
C PHE A 74 -8.60 4.45 -11.02
N GLY A 75 -8.46 3.76 -12.14
CA GLY A 75 -9.58 3.33 -12.99
C GLY A 75 -9.91 4.37 -14.06
N ILE A 76 -11.16 4.34 -14.54
CA ILE A 76 -11.66 5.16 -15.65
C ILE A 76 -12.60 6.23 -15.09
N HIS A 77 -12.28 7.51 -15.32
CA HIS A 77 -13.02 8.66 -14.82
C HIS A 77 -13.33 9.64 -15.95
N VAL A 78 -14.59 10.06 -16.05
CA VAL A 78 -15.02 11.08 -17.04
C VAL A 78 -14.96 12.46 -16.40
N ASN A 79 -14.25 13.39 -17.03
CA ASN A 79 -14.31 14.81 -16.68
C ASN A 79 -15.54 15.45 -17.33
N SER A 80 -16.55 15.78 -16.52
CA SER A 80 -17.81 16.35 -17.01
C SER A 80 -17.69 17.76 -17.60
N GLN A 81 -16.59 18.46 -17.34
CA GLN A 81 -16.36 19.82 -17.85
C GLN A 81 -15.62 19.80 -19.19
N THR A 82 -14.62 18.93 -19.34
CA THR A 82 -13.80 18.83 -20.56
C THR A 82 -14.25 17.73 -21.51
N ASN A 83 -15.13 16.83 -21.07
CA ASN A 83 -15.49 15.57 -21.75
C ASN A 83 -14.30 14.64 -22.01
N GLU A 84 -13.21 14.79 -21.25
CA GLU A 84 -12.05 13.90 -21.32
C GLU A 84 -12.25 12.65 -20.45
N ILE A 85 -11.66 11.53 -20.85
CA ILE A 85 -11.63 10.30 -20.06
C ILE A 85 -10.21 10.13 -19.50
N ASN A 86 -10.07 10.27 -18.19
CA ASN A 86 -8.83 10.01 -17.47
C ASN A 86 -8.78 8.55 -17.07
N ILE A 87 -7.67 7.88 -17.40
CA ILE A 87 -7.48 6.46 -17.08
C ILE A 87 -6.14 6.29 -16.39
N LYS A 88 -6.15 5.64 -15.24
CA LYS A 88 -4.94 5.35 -14.47
C LYS A 88 -4.96 3.91 -13.99
N GLU A 89 -3.86 3.19 -14.24
CA GLU A 89 -3.72 1.77 -13.93
C GLU A 89 -2.30 1.50 -13.43
N TRP A 90 -2.15 0.57 -12.48
CA TRP A 90 -0.85 0.20 -11.94
C TRP A 90 -0.29 -1.02 -12.69
N ALA A 91 0.61 -0.77 -13.63
CA ALA A 91 1.24 -1.82 -14.44
C ALA A 91 2.77 -1.61 -14.56
N PRO A 92 3.54 -1.68 -13.46
CA PRO A 92 4.96 -1.32 -13.46
C PRO A 92 5.84 -2.24 -14.34
N GLY A 93 5.40 -3.49 -14.54
CA GLY A 93 6.06 -4.48 -15.39
C GLY A 93 5.69 -4.39 -16.87
N ALA A 94 4.71 -3.57 -17.25
CA ALA A 94 4.32 -3.40 -18.64
C ALA A 94 5.39 -2.60 -19.42
N LYS A 95 5.69 -3.06 -20.64
CA LYS A 95 6.55 -2.32 -21.58
C LYS A 95 5.79 -1.15 -22.21
N ALA A 96 4.50 -1.36 -22.47
CA ALA A 96 3.56 -0.38 -22.99
C ALA A 96 2.15 -0.80 -22.57
N MET A 97 1.23 0.16 -22.52
CA MET A 97 -0.17 -0.07 -22.14
C MET A 97 -1.08 0.71 -23.10
N TYR A 98 -2.22 0.10 -23.44
CA TYR A 98 -3.20 0.63 -24.38
C TYR A 98 -4.60 0.28 -23.87
N ILE A 99 -5.58 1.15 -24.13
CA ILE A 99 -7.01 0.83 -23.90
C ILE A 99 -7.68 0.49 -25.24
N ARG A 100 -8.56 -0.53 -25.19
CA ARG A 100 -9.37 -0.99 -26.32
C ARG A 100 -10.76 -1.42 -25.84
N GLY A 101 -11.72 -1.40 -26.74
CA GLY A 101 -13.09 -1.84 -26.51
C GLY A 101 -13.98 -1.49 -27.70
N ASP A 102 -15.29 -1.53 -27.51
CA ASP A 102 -16.26 -1.24 -28.58
C ASP A 102 -16.07 0.17 -29.16
N PHE A 103 -15.68 1.14 -28.33
CA PHE A 103 -15.43 2.53 -28.75
C PHE A 103 -14.31 2.67 -29.80
N ASN A 104 -13.49 1.64 -29.99
CA ASN A 104 -12.37 1.66 -30.91
C ASN A 104 -12.29 0.42 -31.81
N ASN A 105 -13.40 -0.29 -31.98
CA ASN A 105 -13.47 -1.55 -32.73
C ASN A 105 -12.38 -2.55 -32.29
N TRP A 106 -12.07 -2.59 -30.99
CA TRP A 106 -11.06 -3.46 -30.40
C TRP A 106 -9.64 -3.32 -30.98
N GLN A 107 -9.32 -2.18 -31.62
CA GLN A 107 -7.98 -1.93 -32.14
C GLN A 107 -6.92 -1.93 -31.01
N GLU A 108 -5.82 -2.64 -31.22
CA GLU A 108 -4.88 -2.96 -30.14
C GLU A 108 -4.00 -1.79 -29.67
N LYS A 109 -3.60 -0.89 -30.59
CA LYS A 109 -2.53 0.10 -30.34
C LYS A 109 -2.91 1.53 -30.64
N GLN A 110 -4.21 1.85 -30.56
CA GLN A 110 -4.70 3.17 -30.92
C GLN A 110 -4.50 4.23 -29.82
N TYR A 111 -4.72 3.84 -28.55
CA TYR A 111 -4.68 4.77 -27.41
C TYR A 111 -3.58 4.38 -26.42
N PRO A 112 -2.33 4.80 -26.65
CA PRO A 112 -1.20 4.51 -25.76
C PRO A 112 -1.30 5.30 -24.45
N PHE A 113 -0.89 4.66 -23.36
CA PHE A 113 -0.76 5.31 -22.05
C PHE A 113 0.63 5.90 -21.90
N THR A 114 0.72 7.03 -21.22
CA THR A 114 1.99 7.61 -20.76
C THR A 114 2.37 6.95 -19.43
N ARG A 115 3.64 6.57 -19.28
CA ARG A 115 4.18 6.05 -18.02
C ARG A 115 4.55 7.24 -17.12
N ASP A 116 3.99 7.26 -15.92
CA ASP A 116 4.41 8.20 -14.87
C ASP A 116 5.91 7.94 -14.54
N GLN A 117 6.69 9.01 -14.38
CA GLN A 117 8.13 8.95 -14.09
C GLN A 117 8.42 8.43 -12.67
#